data_AF-A0A420ADS3-F1
#
_entry.id   AF-A0A420ADS3-F1
#
_cell.length_a   1.000
_cell.length_b   1.000
_cell.length_c   1.000
_cell.angle_alpha   90.00
_cell.angle_beta   90.00
_cell.angle_gamma   90.00
#
_symmetry.space_group_name_H-M   'P 1'
#
loop_
_entity.id
_entity.type
_entity.pdbx_description
1 polymer ?
#
loop_
_entity_poly.entity_id
_entity_poly.type
_entity_poly.pdbx_seq_one_letter_code
_entity_poly.pdbx_strand_id
1 'polypeptide(L)'
;MKLKSIYLRMLAIGLVLIMTMELHAQQNCDSLKKEVPAFCKLLDDDARVEFPKDYAKIASCMEIDSVTEMLLGYDMVKMQALQLQKVKNRLFTYGDWMDMVEELKTSKEYRNAVQMMQLIHHKINRADWDQLLKLMKESLLPSHLEALELDKVEKMLFDPKNKGKKFIEVMEHIK
;
A
#
# COMPACT_ATOMS: atom_id res chain seq x y z
N MET A 1 -19.98 20.72 43.83
CA MET A 1 -18.92 21.38 43.01
C MET A 1 -17.59 20.64 42.97
N LYS A 2 -17.11 19.99 44.07
CA LYS A 2 -15.79 19.34 44.11
C LYS A 2 -15.59 18.16 43.14
N LEU A 3 -16.61 17.32 42.93
CA LEU A 3 -16.52 16.18 42.00
C LEU A 3 -16.25 16.63 40.55
N LYS A 4 -17.00 17.63 40.04
CA LYS A 4 -16.83 18.16 38.68
C LYS A 4 -15.42 18.71 38.43
N SER A 5 -14.77 19.27 39.45
CA SER A 5 -13.40 19.79 39.37
C SER A 5 -12.35 18.67 39.28
N ILE A 6 -12.55 17.53 39.95
CA ILE A 6 -11.66 16.38 39.87
C ILE A 6 -11.74 15.72 38.49
N TYR A 7 -12.95 15.52 37.96
CA TYR A 7 -13.13 14.99 36.59
C TYR A 7 -12.51 15.91 35.54
N LEU A 8 -12.63 17.24 35.68
CA LEU A 8 -12.01 18.18 34.74
C LEU A 8 -10.47 18.10 34.77
N ARG A 9 -9.88 17.92 35.96
CA ARG A 9 -8.42 17.77 36.12
C ARG A 9 -7.93 16.45 35.54
N MET A 10 -8.64 15.35 35.76
CA MET A 10 -8.30 14.04 35.17
C MET A 10 -8.41 14.07 33.65
N LEU A 11 -9.43 14.74 33.10
CA LEU A 11 -9.60 14.90 31.66
C LEU A 11 -8.47 15.75 31.05
N ALA A 12 -8.07 16.83 31.73
CA ALA A 12 -6.94 17.66 31.32
C ALA A 12 -5.60 16.88 31.35
N ILE A 13 -5.35 16.08 32.39
CA ILE A 13 -4.15 15.23 32.46
C ILE A 13 -4.16 14.19 31.33
N GLY A 14 -5.31 13.55 31.07
CA GLY A 14 -5.45 12.61 29.96
C GLY A 14 -5.18 13.25 28.60
N LEU A 15 -5.71 14.46 28.36
CA LEU A 15 -5.46 15.21 27.13
C LEU A 15 -3.99 15.60 26.96
N VAL A 16 -3.33 16.05 28.04
CA VAL A 16 -1.90 16.38 28.01
C VAL A 16 -1.06 15.15 27.68
N LEU A 17 -1.35 14.00 28.28
CA LEU A 17 -0.64 12.75 27.99
C LEU A 17 -0.78 12.35 26.51
N ILE A 18 -2.00 12.40 25.95
CA ILE A 18 -2.25 12.11 24.54
C ILE A 18 -1.45 13.06 23.64
N MET A 19 -1.53 14.37 23.87
CA MET A 19 -0.78 15.36 23.07
C MET A 19 0.73 15.16 23.17
N THR A 20 1.26 14.80 24.35
CA THR A 20 2.71 14.53 24.49
C THR A 20 3.16 13.26 23.77
N MET A 21 2.31 12.23 23.74
CA MET A 21 2.58 11.00 22.99
C MET A 21 2.54 11.25 21.48
N GLU A 22 1.56 12.01 21.00
CA GLU A 22 1.46 12.43 19.60
C GLU A 22 2.66 13.28 19.17
N LEU A 23 3.08 14.23 20.01
CA LEU A 23 4.25 15.07 19.75
C LEU A 23 5.54 14.24 19.67
N HIS A 24 5.71 13.26 20.56
CA HIS A 24 6.88 12.38 20.56
C HIS A 24 6.89 11.44 19.34
N ALA A 25 5.73 10.88 18.97
CA ALA A 25 5.59 10.09 17.76
C ALA A 25 5.90 10.91 16.50
N GLN A 26 5.36 12.13 16.40
CA GLN A 26 5.63 13.04 15.29
C GLN A 26 7.12 13.40 15.19
N GLN A 27 7.76 13.70 16.32
CA GLN A 27 9.20 14.01 16.36
C GLN A 27 10.06 12.83 15.90
N ASN A 28 9.67 11.59 16.24
CA ASN A 28 10.35 10.38 15.76
C ASN A 28 10.20 10.22 14.25
N CYS A 29 9.02 10.51 13.70
CA CYS A 29 8.78 10.45 12.26
C CYS A 29 9.53 11.54 11.49
N ASP A 30 9.63 12.75 12.03
CA ASP A 30 10.41 13.82 11.43
C ASP A 30 11.93 13.55 11.46
N SER A 31 12.41 12.81 12.48
CA SER A 31 13.78 12.28 12.49
C SER A 31 13.97 11.21 11.41
N LEU A 32 13.05 10.25 11.33
CA LEU A 32 13.12 9.14 10.39
C LEU A 32 13.21 9.61 8.94
N LYS A 33 12.51 10.69 8.56
CA LYS A 33 12.53 11.27 7.20
C LYS A 33 13.95 11.54 6.65
N LYS A 34 14.91 11.83 7.52
CA LYS A 34 16.31 12.14 7.15
C LYS A 34 17.20 10.92 7.07
N GLU A 35 16.74 9.77 7.56
CA GLU A 35 17.52 8.53 7.59
C GLU A 35 17.46 7.81 6.24
N VAL A 36 18.53 7.09 5.94
CA VAL A 36 18.64 6.24 4.74
C VAL A 36 18.18 4.82 5.11
N PRO A 37 17.19 4.24 4.40
CA PRO A 37 16.73 2.87 4.63
C PRO A 37 17.88 1.85 4.62
N ALA A 38 17.77 0.80 5.43
CA ALA A 38 18.79 -0.23 5.52
C ALA A 38 18.97 -0.96 4.19
N PHE A 39 17.88 -1.24 3.47
CA PHE A 39 17.93 -1.92 2.17
C PHE A 39 18.78 -1.16 1.14
N CYS A 40 18.85 0.17 1.21
CA CYS A 40 19.65 0.99 0.29
C CYS A 40 21.16 0.84 0.50
N LYS A 41 21.60 0.30 1.64
CA LYS A 41 23.02 0.16 2.01
C LYS A 41 23.57 -1.23 1.73
N LEU A 42 22.72 -2.15 1.28
CA LEU A 42 23.00 -3.58 1.19
C LEU A 42 22.96 -4.06 -0.26
N LEU A 43 23.59 -5.21 -0.51
CA LEU A 43 23.46 -5.94 -1.78
C LEU A 43 22.07 -6.59 -1.83
N ASP A 44 21.62 -6.93 -3.05
CA ASP A 44 20.21 -7.29 -3.33
C ASP A 44 19.62 -8.37 -2.41
N ASP A 45 20.35 -9.44 -2.12
CA ASP A 45 19.86 -10.55 -1.29
C ASP A 45 19.65 -10.11 0.17
N ASP A 46 20.59 -9.36 0.73
CA ASP A 46 20.49 -8.80 2.09
C ASP A 46 19.46 -7.65 2.16
N ALA A 47 19.33 -6.89 1.07
CA ALA A 47 18.39 -5.79 0.98
C ALA A 47 16.93 -6.28 0.99
N ARG A 48 16.62 -7.42 0.36
CA ARG A 48 15.26 -8.01 0.40
C ARG A 48 14.87 -8.48 1.79
N VAL A 49 15.84 -8.91 2.61
CA VAL A 49 15.59 -9.33 4.01
C VAL A 49 15.31 -8.12 4.92
N GLU A 50 15.98 -6.99 4.68
CA GLU A 50 15.77 -5.76 5.46
C GLU A 50 14.55 -4.96 5.02
N PHE A 51 14.11 -5.09 3.77
CA PHE A 51 13.01 -4.29 3.23
C PHE A 51 11.71 -4.35 4.06
N PRO A 52 11.22 -5.53 4.53
CA PRO A 52 10.05 -5.58 5.41
C PRO A 52 10.23 -4.82 6.74
N LYS A 53 11.46 -4.76 7.26
CA LYS A 53 11.78 -4.01 8.49
C LYS A 53 11.78 -2.51 8.23
N ASP A 54 12.33 -2.08 7.11
CA ASP A 54 12.27 -0.68 6.67
C ASP A 54 10.83 -0.24 6.39
N TYR A 55 10.04 -1.11 5.78
CA TYR A 55 8.62 -0.89 5.55
C TYR A 55 7.85 -0.73 6.88
N ALA A 56 8.07 -1.61 7.85
CA ALA A 56 7.44 -1.51 9.17
C ALA A 56 7.78 -0.20 9.90
N LYS A 57 8.99 0.34 9.71
CA LYS A 57 9.36 1.67 10.24
C LYS A 57 8.53 2.79 9.62
N ILE A 58 8.36 2.80 8.29
CA ILE A 58 7.50 3.80 7.64
C ILE A 58 6.04 3.63 8.07
N ALA A 59 5.55 2.39 8.16
CA ALA A 59 4.17 2.11 8.57
C ALA A 59 3.86 2.57 10.01
N SER A 60 4.88 2.77 10.85
CA SER A 60 4.72 3.39 12.17
C SER A 60 4.49 4.91 12.13
N CYS A 61 4.78 5.54 10.99
CA CYS A 61 4.71 6.99 10.79
C CYS A 61 3.60 7.44 9.85
N MET A 62 3.11 6.56 8.99
CA MET A 62 1.99 6.85 8.10
C MET A 62 1.19 5.59 7.82
N GLU A 63 -0.09 5.77 7.45
CA GLU A 63 -0.94 4.67 7.03
C GLU A 63 -0.45 4.11 5.69
N ILE A 64 -0.04 2.84 5.69
CA ILE A 64 0.25 2.10 4.47
C ILE A 64 -0.73 0.92 4.38
N ASP A 65 -1.64 1.00 3.42
CA ASP A 65 -2.61 -0.07 3.15
C ASP A 65 -2.03 -1.13 2.20
N SER A 66 -2.75 -2.24 2.05
CA SER A 66 -2.33 -3.37 1.21
C SER A 66 -2.20 -3.01 -0.28
N VAL A 67 -2.91 -1.99 -0.76
CA VAL A 67 -2.80 -1.53 -2.16
C VAL A 67 -1.50 -0.76 -2.34
N THR A 68 -1.15 0.08 -1.38
CA THR A 68 0.12 0.79 -1.34
C THR A 68 1.28 -0.20 -1.27
N GLU A 69 1.18 -1.24 -0.44
CA GLU A 69 2.18 -2.30 -0.36
C GLU A 69 2.39 -3.02 -1.69
N MET A 70 1.28 -3.37 -2.36
CA MET A 70 1.30 -4.05 -3.64
C MET A 70 1.95 -3.20 -4.74
N LEU A 71 1.66 -1.89 -4.77
CA LEU A 71 2.15 -0.98 -5.80
C LEU A 71 3.57 -0.44 -5.51
N LEU A 72 3.94 -0.32 -4.22
CA LEU A 72 5.28 0.11 -3.77
C LEU A 72 6.05 -1.04 -3.11
N GLY A 73 6.05 -2.20 -3.78
CA GLY A 73 6.91 -3.32 -3.40
C GLY A 73 8.41 -3.01 -3.56
N TYR A 74 9.26 -3.92 -3.08
CA TYR A 74 10.71 -3.78 -3.06
C TYR A 74 11.31 -3.30 -4.39
N ASP A 75 10.95 -3.93 -5.50
CA ASP A 75 11.54 -3.61 -6.80
C ASP A 75 11.21 -2.18 -7.26
N MET A 76 9.99 -1.71 -6.99
CA MET A 76 9.57 -0.35 -7.34
C MET A 76 10.33 0.69 -6.52
N VAL A 77 10.39 0.50 -5.19
CA VAL A 77 11.08 1.42 -4.29
C VAL A 77 12.58 1.44 -4.58
N LYS A 78 13.17 0.27 -4.85
CA LYS A 78 14.58 0.15 -5.27
C LYS A 78 14.85 0.88 -6.58
N MET A 79 14.00 0.73 -7.60
CA MET A 79 14.17 1.45 -8.87
C MET A 79 14.16 2.95 -8.66
N GLN A 80 13.25 3.47 -7.83
CA GLN A 80 13.20 4.90 -7.50
C GLN A 80 14.43 5.37 -6.73
N ALA A 81 14.89 4.59 -5.75
CA ALA A 81 16.12 4.88 -5.03
C ALA A 81 17.34 4.97 -5.97
N LEU A 82 17.48 4.01 -6.90
CA LEU A 82 18.54 4.01 -7.91
C LEU A 82 18.42 5.18 -8.88
N GLN A 83 17.20 5.53 -9.31
CA GLN A 83 16.96 6.67 -10.19
C GLN A 83 17.34 7.99 -9.52
N LEU A 84 16.97 8.19 -8.26
CA LEU A 84 17.33 9.37 -7.49
C LEU A 84 18.85 9.49 -7.32
N GLN A 85 19.53 8.38 -7.04
CA GLN A 85 20.99 8.37 -6.94
C GLN A 85 21.65 8.71 -8.28
N LYS A 86 21.15 8.18 -9.40
CA LYS A 86 21.71 8.45 -10.74
C LYS A 86 21.44 9.88 -11.23
N VAL A 87 20.24 10.41 -11.00
CA VAL A 87 19.79 11.69 -11.60
C VAL A 87 20.11 12.88 -10.70
N LYS A 88 19.91 12.74 -9.38
CA LYS A 88 20.05 13.85 -8.42
C LYS A 88 21.34 13.76 -7.58
N ASN A 89 22.16 12.72 -7.77
CA ASN A 89 23.40 12.49 -7.02
C ASN A 89 23.22 12.58 -5.49
N ARG A 90 22.08 12.09 -4.97
CA ARG A 90 21.79 12.03 -3.53
C ARG A 90 21.21 10.68 -3.14
N LEU A 91 21.38 10.32 -1.88
CA LEU A 91 20.82 9.10 -1.31
C LEU A 91 19.30 9.22 -1.16
N PHE A 92 18.63 8.08 -1.29
CA PHE A 92 17.22 7.89 -0.98
C PHE A 92 17.03 7.86 0.54
N THR A 93 16.02 8.56 1.05
CA THR A 93 15.67 8.59 2.48
C THR A 93 14.28 8.03 2.72
N TYR A 94 13.94 7.75 3.99
CA TYR A 94 12.54 7.41 4.32
C TYR A 94 11.58 8.56 3.99
N GLY A 95 12.03 9.81 4.01
CA GLY A 95 11.22 10.96 3.59
C GLY A 95 10.84 10.88 2.11
N ASP A 96 11.78 10.50 1.24
CA ASP A 96 11.46 10.27 -0.18
C ASP A 96 10.44 9.15 -0.36
N TRP A 97 10.54 8.09 0.44
CA TRP A 97 9.57 6.99 0.39
C TRP A 97 8.20 7.43 0.90
N MET A 98 8.13 8.21 1.97
CA MET A 98 6.87 8.78 2.46
C MET A 98 6.21 9.67 1.39
N ASP A 99 6.98 10.56 0.75
CA ASP A 99 6.50 11.40 -0.35
C ASP A 99 5.96 10.54 -1.52
N MET A 100 6.65 9.44 -1.86
CA MET A 100 6.18 8.49 -2.87
C MET A 100 4.85 7.82 -2.49
N VAL A 101 4.65 7.48 -1.21
CA VAL A 101 3.37 6.91 -0.73
C VAL A 101 2.26 7.95 -0.86
N GLU A 102 2.50 9.18 -0.44
CA GLU A 102 1.52 10.26 -0.57
C GLU A 102 1.16 10.53 -2.04
N GLU A 103 2.16 10.64 -2.91
CA GLU A 103 1.96 10.83 -4.35
C GLU A 103 1.15 9.68 -4.94
N LEU A 104 1.52 8.42 -4.63
CA LEU A 104 0.83 7.25 -5.12
C LEU A 104 -0.66 7.27 -4.75
N LYS A 105 -1.01 7.61 -3.50
CA LYS A 105 -2.41 7.63 -3.06
C LYS A 105 -3.27 8.64 -3.83
N THR A 106 -2.66 9.66 -4.44
CA THR A 106 -3.36 10.62 -5.31
C THR A 106 -3.46 10.16 -6.77
N SER A 107 -2.79 9.07 -7.14
CA SER A 107 -2.69 8.62 -8.52
C SER A 107 -3.95 7.90 -9.02
N LYS A 108 -4.11 7.82 -10.34
CA LYS A 108 -5.21 7.07 -10.95
C LYS A 108 -5.02 5.56 -10.73
N GLU A 109 -3.78 5.10 -10.79
CA GLU A 109 -3.37 3.70 -10.64
C GLU A 109 -3.77 3.18 -9.26
N TYR A 110 -3.51 3.95 -8.20
CA TYR A 110 -3.93 3.59 -6.85
C TYR A 110 -5.44 3.49 -6.74
N ARG A 111 -6.20 4.49 -7.23
CA ARG A 111 -7.68 4.44 -7.21
C ARG A 111 -8.22 3.24 -7.99
N ASN A 112 -7.65 2.93 -9.15
CA ASN A 112 -8.03 1.78 -9.94
C ASN A 112 -7.74 0.47 -9.19
N ALA A 113 -6.58 0.36 -8.54
CA ALA A 113 -6.20 -0.80 -7.73
C ALA A 113 -7.13 -0.99 -6.52
N VAL A 114 -7.49 0.09 -5.82
CA VAL A 114 -8.49 0.05 -4.73
C VAL A 114 -9.83 -0.48 -5.24
N GLN A 115 -10.32 0.03 -6.37
CA GLN A 115 -11.58 -0.43 -6.96
C GLN A 115 -11.51 -1.91 -7.39
N MET A 116 -10.41 -2.32 -8.01
CA MET A 116 -10.20 -3.73 -8.37
C MET A 116 -10.22 -4.62 -7.13
N MET A 117 -9.50 -4.25 -6.07
CA MET A 117 -9.48 -4.99 -4.80
C MET A 117 -10.86 -5.11 -4.16
N GLN A 118 -11.71 -4.10 -4.26
CA GLN A 118 -13.08 -4.17 -3.76
C GLN A 118 -13.93 -5.14 -4.58
N LEU A 119 -13.87 -5.05 -5.91
CA LEU A 119 -14.67 -5.87 -6.82
C LEU A 119 -14.33 -7.37 -6.71
N ILE A 120 -13.05 -7.73 -6.50
CA ILE A 120 -12.67 -9.14 -6.40
C ILE A 120 -13.25 -9.85 -5.16
N HIS A 121 -13.72 -9.10 -4.16
CA HIS A 121 -14.40 -9.64 -2.99
C HIS A 121 -15.91 -9.79 -3.16
N HIS A 122 -16.47 -9.29 -4.27
CA HIS A 122 -17.88 -9.48 -4.60
C HIS A 122 -18.16 -10.89 -5.11
N LYS A 123 -19.44 -11.30 -5.05
CA LYS A 123 -19.91 -12.51 -5.75
C LYS A 123 -19.79 -12.31 -7.25
N ILE A 124 -19.37 -13.36 -7.94
CA ILE A 124 -19.19 -13.34 -9.39
C ILE A 124 -20.50 -12.93 -10.08
N ASN A 125 -20.44 -11.84 -10.83
CA ASN A 125 -21.53 -11.35 -11.66
C ASN A 125 -20.97 -10.59 -12.87
N ARG A 126 -21.82 -10.37 -13.88
CA ARG A 126 -21.36 -9.82 -15.16
C ARG A 126 -20.95 -8.35 -15.07
N ALA A 127 -21.71 -7.54 -14.33
CA ALA A 127 -21.44 -6.10 -14.22
C ALA A 127 -20.08 -5.84 -13.56
N ASP A 128 -19.78 -6.53 -12.46
CA ASP A 128 -18.50 -6.40 -11.77
C ASP A 128 -17.33 -6.95 -12.61
N TRP A 129 -17.56 -8.02 -13.38
CA TRP A 129 -16.55 -8.53 -14.33
C TRP A 129 -16.23 -7.50 -15.42
N ASP A 130 -17.26 -6.91 -16.04
CA ASP A 130 -17.06 -5.91 -17.09
C ASP A 130 -16.33 -4.68 -16.54
N GLN A 131 -16.60 -4.30 -15.28
CA GLN A 131 -15.88 -3.23 -14.59
C GLN A 131 -14.42 -3.61 -14.28
N LEU A 132 -14.17 -4.81 -13.75
CA LEU A 132 -12.82 -5.33 -13.54
C LEU A 132 -12.02 -5.33 -14.85
N LEU A 133 -12.62 -5.82 -15.94
CA LEU A 133 -12.00 -5.87 -17.25
C LEU A 133 -11.62 -4.48 -17.76
N LYS A 134 -12.50 -3.49 -17.56
CA LYS A 134 -12.20 -2.10 -17.90
C LYS A 134 -11.03 -1.57 -17.08
N LEU A 135 -11.04 -1.76 -15.76
CA LEU A 135 -9.97 -1.30 -14.88
C LEU A 135 -8.61 -1.95 -15.22
N MET A 136 -8.59 -3.26 -15.49
CA MET A 136 -7.40 -3.97 -15.94
C MET A 136 -6.85 -3.38 -17.24
N LYS A 137 -7.71 -3.14 -18.24
CA LYS A 137 -7.32 -2.54 -19.53
C LYS A 137 -6.76 -1.12 -19.40
N GLU A 138 -7.22 -0.36 -18.42
CA GLU A 138 -6.74 1.00 -18.16
C GLU A 138 -5.44 1.04 -17.35
N SER A 139 -5.15 0.00 -16.56
CA SER A 139 -4.03 -0.01 -15.59
C SER A 139 -2.88 -0.94 -15.96
N LEU A 140 -3.09 -1.93 -16.83
CA LEU A 140 -2.07 -2.91 -17.21
C LEU A 140 -1.57 -2.66 -18.63
N LEU A 141 -0.28 -2.96 -18.85
CA LEU A 141 0.28 -2.98 -20.20
C LEU A 141 -0.40 -4.06 -21.05
N PRO A 142 -0.56 -3.84 -22.38
CA PRO A 142 -1.16 -4.82 -23.28
C PRO A 142 -0.54 -6.22 -23.19
N SER A 143 0.79 -6.31 -23.08
CA SER A 143 1.50 -7.58 -22.92
C SER A 143 1.14 -8.33 -21.63
N HIS A 144 0.86 -7.62 -20.54
CA HIS A 144 0.38 -8.23 -19.29
C HIS A 144 -1.07 -8.69 -19.42
N LEU A 145 -1.92 -7.94 -20.14
CA LEU A 145 -3.30 -8.34 -20.40
C LEU A 145 -3.39 -9.59 -21.27
N GLU A 146 -2.51 -9.71 -22.26
CA GLU A 146 -2.40 -10.90 -23.10
C GLU A 146 -1.99 -12.13 -22.28
N ALA A 147 -1.02 -11.98 -21.37
CA ALA A 147 -0.57 -13.05 -20.48
C ALA A 147 -1.66 -13.55 -19.52
N LEU A 148 -2.64 -12.71 -19.18
CA LEU A 148 -3.75 -13.09 -18.30
C LEU A 148 -4.79 -13.99 -18.98
N GLU A 149 -4.73 -14.18 -20.31
CA GLU A 149 -5.69 -15.01 -21.07
C GLU A 149 -7.15 -14.73 -20.68
N LEU A 150 -7.57 -13.46 -20.73
CA LEU A 150 -8.83 -12.96 -20.16
C LEU A 150 -10.08 -13.77 -20.57
N ASP A 151 -10.10 -14.32 -21.79
CA ASP A 151 -11.18 -15.21 -22.25
C ASP A 151 -11.27 -16.51 -21.45
N LYS A 152 -10.14 -17.09 -21.06
CA LYS A 152 -10.09 -18.29 -20.20
C LYS A 152 -10.52 -17.95 -18.78
N VAL A 153 -10.07 -16.81 -18.26
CA VAL A 153 -10.47 -16.31 -16.94
C VAL A 153 -11.98 -16.11 -16.88
N GLU A 154 -12.56 -15.45 -17.88
CA GLU A 154 -14.01 -15.25 -17.98
C GLU A 154 -14.76 -16.58 -17.99
N LYS A 155 -14.36 -17.52 -18.85
CA LYS A 155 -14.97 -18.87 -18.91
C LYS A 155 -14.89 -19.59 -17.58
N MET A 156 -13.78 -19.45 -16.85
CA MET A 156 -13.60 -20.08 -15.54
C MET A 156 -14.49 -19.44 -14.48
N LEU A 157 -14.57 -18.10 -14.44
CA LEU A 157 -15.40 -17.37 -13.48
C LEU A 157 -16.89 -17.72 -13.64
N PHE A 158 -17.38 -17.80 -14.88
CA PHE A 158 -18.78 -18.07 -15.18
C PHE A 158 -19.11 -19.56 -15.40
N ASP A 159 -18.19 -20.47 -15.07
CA ASP A 159 -18.47 -21.90 -15.03
C ASP A 159 -19.59 -22.18 -14.00
N PRO A 160 -20.61 -22.99 -14.34
CA PRO A 160 -21.68 -23.34 -13.40
C PRO A 160 -21.21 -23.82 -12.03
N LYS A 161 -20.04 -24.46 -11.93
CA LYS A 161 -19.42 -24.93 -10.67
C LYS A 161 -19.01 -23.80 -9.71
N ASN A 162 -18.91 -22.58 -10.21
CA ASN A 162 -18.47 -21.40 -9.46
C ASN A 162 -19.64 -20.47 -9.08
N LYS A 163 -20.88 -20.88 -9.35
CA LYS A 163 -22.08 -20.11 -8.98
C LYS A 163 -22.09 -19.81 -7.48
N GLY A 164 -22.22 -18.53 -7.14
CA GLY A 164 -22.31 -18.04 -5.76
C GLY A 164 -20.96 -17.81 -5.07
N LYS A 165 -19.84 -18.17 -5.71
CA LYS A 165 -18.48 -17.87 -5.23
C LYS A 165 -18.10 -16.42 -5.46
N LYS A 166 -17.07 -15.96 -4.76
CA LYS A 166 -16.42 -14.66 -5.01
C LYS A 166 -15.39 -14.75 -6.13
N PHE A 167 -15.05 -13.63 -6.75
CA PHE A 167 -14.01 -13.61 -7.79
C PHE A 167 -12.66 -14.12 -7.24
N ILE A 168 -12.24 -13.62 -6.07
CA ILE A 168 -10.97 -14.01 -5.44
C ILE A 168 -10.85 -15.53 -5.22
N GLU A 169 -11.93 -16.19 -4.80
CA GLU A 169 -11.97 -17.64 -4.56
C GLU A 169 -11.73 -18.47 -5.83
N VAL A 170 -12.01 -17.91 -7.00
CA VAL A 170 -11.76 -18.58 -8.29
C VAL A 170 -10.41 -18.17 -8.85
N MET A 171 -10.01 -16.91 -8.70
CA MET A 171 -8.75 -16.38 -9.21
C MET A 171 -7.52 -16.93 -8.46
N GLU A 172 -7.63 -17.23 -7.16
CA GLU A 172 -6.55 -17.86 -6.38
C GLU A 172 -6.12 -19.24 -6.92
N HIS A 173 -6.96 -19.87 -7.75
CA HIS A 173 -6.68 -21.17 -8.37
C HIS A 173 -6.07 -21.06 -9.78
N ILE A 174 -5.88 -19.84 -10.29
CA ILE A 174 -5.23 -19.58 -11.57
C ILE A 174 -3.72 -19.55 -11.31
N LYS A 175 -3.01 -20.56 -11.82
CA LYS A 175 -1.55 -20.63 -11.80
C LYS A 175 -0.94 -19.93 -12.99
#